data_AF-A0A820GGL4-F1
#
_entry.id   AF-A0A820GGL4-F1
#
_cell.length_a   1.000
_cell.length_b   1.000
_cell.length_c   1.000
_cell.angle_alpha   90.00
_cell.angle_beta   90.00
_cell.angle_gamma   90.00
#
_symmetry.space_group_name_H-M   'P 1'
#
loop_
_entity.id
_entity.type
_entity.pdbx_description
1 polymer ?
#
loop_
_entity_poly.entity_id
_entity_poly.type
_entity_poly.pdbx_seq_one_letter_code
_entity_poly.pdbx_strand_id
1 'polypeptide(L)'
;IQDEILFYLTTYSDDGHLLDYYIRHEFYTQAFEYKCSLTIFRDHIYMPLLKRNHLKHLFNYILSHNNMNTFTHHLKFICTYLYEQEMYNSLQQLQLFMNDFINAAVTSIKLFTLHRTTYIDLFEKRLNYLQNALECFQQGKIDTEQTMIKIQRY
;
A
#
# COMPACT_ATOMS: atom_id res chain seq x y z
N ILE A 1 -34.10 -5.54 -6.72
CA ILE A 1 -33.28 -4.46 -7.30
C ILE A 1 -31.79 -4.65 -7.04
N GLN A 2 -31.26 -4.56 -5.80
CA GLN A 2 -29.81 -4.73 -5.56
C GLN A 2 -29.29 -6.14 -5.98
N ASP A 3 -30.05 -7.19 -5.65
CA ASP A 3 -29.67 -8.57 -6.00
C ASP A 3 -29.73 -8.84 -7.51
N GLU A 4 -30.66 -8.18 -8.22
CA GLU A 4 -30.79 -8.31 -9.68
C GLU A 4 -29.61 -7.62 -10.38
N ILE A 5 -29.20 -6.43 -9.91
CA ILE A 5 -28.03 -5.72 -10.46
C ILE A 5 -26.76 -6.54 -10.25
N LEU A 6 -26.59 -7.14 -9.06
CA LEU A 6 -25.45 -8.00 -8.79
C LEU A 6 -25.46 -9.26 -9.66
N PHE A 7 -26.63 -9.86 -9.87
CA PHE A 7 -26.80 -11.00 -10.77
C PHE A 7 -26.42 -10.65 -12.22
N TYR A 8 -26.86 -9.50 -12.73
CA TYR A 8 -26.49 -9.06 -14.08
C TYR A 8 -25.01 -8.72 -14.21
N LEU A 9 -24.41 -8.08 -13.19
CA LEU A 9 -22.98 -7.75 -13.20
C LEU A 9 -22.12 -9.02 -13.15
N THR A 10 -22.42 -9.96 -12.26
CA THR A 10 -21.66 -11.21 -12.14
C THR A 10 -21.80 -12.11 -13.36
N THR A 11 -22.92 -12.03 -14.09
CA THR A 11 -23.20 -12.90 -15.24
C THR A 11 -22.72 -12.32 -16.58
N TYR A 12 -22.71 -10.99 -16.72
CA TYR A 12 -22.50 -10.34 -18.03
C TYR A 12 -21.51 -9.19 -18.04
N SER A 13 -20.98 -8.75 -16.89
CA SER A 13 -20.07 -7.60 -16.83
C SER A 13 -18.60 -8.02 -16.78
N ASP A 14 -17.75 -7.10 -17.23
CA ASP A 14 -16.30 -7.18 -17.06
C ASP A 14 -15.91 -7.08 -15.59
N ASP A 15 -14.82 -7.75 -15.21
CA ASP A 15 -14.35 -7.89 -13.82
C ASP A 15 -14.16 -6.52 -13.15
N GLY A 16 -13.72 -5.51 -13.93
CA GLY A 16 -13.54 -4.14 -13.47
C GLY A 16 -14.85 -3.46 -13.04
N HIS A 17 -15.95 -3.68 -13.76
CA HIS A 17 -17.25 -3.10 -13.42
C HIS A 17 -17.85 -3.70 -12.14
N LEU A 18 -17.65 -5.01 -11.95
CA LEU A 18 -18.05 -5.70 -10.72
C LEU A 18 -17.26 -5.18 -9.52
N LEU A 19 -15.94 -5.02 -9.65
CA LEU A 19 -15.09 -4.46 -8.59
C LEU A 19 -15.44 -3.00 -8.28
N ASP A 20 -15.67 -2.18 -9.31
CA ASP A 20 -16.13 -0.81 -9.13
C ASP A 20 -17.45 -0.75 -8.38
N TYR A 21 -18.36 -1.70 -8.61
CA TYR A 21 -19.60 -1.82 -7.87
C TYR A 21 -19.33 -2.13 -6.39
N TYR A 22 -18.51 -3.16 -6.10
CA TYR A 22 -18.17 -3.52 -4.73
C TYR A 22 -17.51 -2.37 -3.96
N ILE A 23 -16.54 -1.69 -4.56
CA ILE A 23 -15.82 -0.57 -3.92
C ILE A 23 -16.73 0.65 -3.74
N ARG A 24 -17.65 0.91 -4.67
CA ARG A 24 -18.62 2.03 -4.55
C ARG A 24 -19.63 1.80 -3.44
N HIS A 25 -20.05 0.56 -3.23
CA HIS A 25 -21.02 0.18 -2.21
C HIS A 25 -20.39 -0.33 -0.91
N GLU A 26 -19.07 -0.14 -0.74
CA GLU A 26 -18.33 -0.50 0.48
C GLU A 26 -18.36 -2.01 0.82
N PHE A 27 -18.61 -2.86 -0.18
CA PHE A 27 -18.48 -4.32 -0.10
C PHE A 27 -17.01 -4.74 -0.22
N TYR A 28 -16.19 -4.24 0.72
CA TYR A 28 -14.74 -4.38 0.70
C TYR A 28 -14.26 -5.83 0.78
N THR A 29 -14.88 -6.65 1.62
CA THR A 29 -14.53 -8.06 1.76
C THR A 29 -14.66 -8.80 0.44
N GLN A 30 -15.77 -8.62 -0.27
CA GLN A 30 -16.01 -9.23 -1.57
C GLN A 30 -15.02 -8.72 -2.63
N ALA A 31 -14.70 -7.42 -2.60
CA ALA A 31 -13.70 -6.85 -3.50
C ALA A 31 -12.29 -7.40 -3.26
N PHE A 32 -11.90 -7.63 -1.99
CA PHE A 32 -10.55 -8.08 -1.63
C PHE A 32 -10.35 -9.59 -1.81
N GLU A 33 -11.41 -10.39 -1.72
CA GLU A 33 -11.37 -11.84 -2.02
C GLU A 33 -11.38 -12.14 -3.52
N TYR A 34 -11.78 -11.16 -4.33
CA TYR A 34 -11.92 -11.33 -5.76
C TYR A 34 -10.55 -11.50 -6.44
N LYS A 35 -10.38 -12.63 -7.14
CA LYS A 35 -9.15 -12.94 -7.88
C LYS A 35 -9.12 -12.11 -9.16
N CYS A 36 -8.27 -11.09 -9.19
CA CYS A 36 -8.08 -10.22 -10.36
C CYS A 36 -6.60 -10.09 -10.73
N SER A 37 -6.33 -9.59 -11.93
CA SER A 37 -4.97 -9.28 -12.36
C SER A 37 -4.38 -8.09 -11.59
N LEU A 38 -3.06 -7.92 -11.68
CA LEU A 38 -2.36 -6.80 -11.02
C LEU A 38 -2.87 -5.43 -11.44
N THR A 39 -3.17 -5.25 -12.73
CA THR A 39 -3.67 -3.98 -13.28
C THR A 39 -5.08 -3.69 -12.83
N ILE A 40 -5.95 -4.70 -12.83
CA ILE A 40 -7.34 -4.57 -12.36
C ILE A 40 -7.36 -4.23 -10.87
N PHE A 41 -6.53 -4.92 -10.06
CA PHE A 41 -6.39 -4.62 -8.63
C PHE A 41 -5.95 -3.17 -8.40
N ARG A 42 -4.96 -2.68 -9.16
CA ARG A 42 -4.51 -1.29 -9.08
C ARG A 42 -5.63 -0.32 -9.41
N ASP A 43 -6.28 -0.51 -10.56
CA ASP A 43 -7.16 0.50 -11.15
C ASP A 43 -8.54 0.53 -10.48
N HIS A 44 -9.05 -0.62 -10.05
CA HIS A 44 -10.42 -0.76 -9.51
C HIS A 44 -10.48 -0.95 -8.00
N ILE A 45 -9.37 -1.30 -7.32
CA ILE A 45 -9.33 -1.46 -5.86
C ILE A 45 -8.42 -0.43 -5.22
N TYR A 46 -7.11 -0.49 -5.50
CA TYR A 46 -6.13 0.31 -4.77
C TYR A 46 -6.27 1.81 -5.03
N MET A 47 -6.29 2.23 -6.30
CA MET A 47 -6.37 3.65 -6.66
C MET A 47 -7.68 4.32 -6.21
N PRO A 48 -8.86 3.68 -6.35
CA PRO A 48 -10.10 4.23 -5.79
C PRO A 48 -10.06 4.39 -4.27
N LEU A 49 -9.52 3.41 -3.54
CA LEU A 49 -9.37 3.49 -2.09
C LEU A 49 -8.37 4.58 -1.68
N LEU A 50 -7.27 4.73 -2.41
CA LEU A 50 -6.29 5.79 -2.18
C LEU A 50 -6.93 7.17 -2.37
N LYS A 51 -7.66 7.38 -3.48
CA LYS A 51 -8.36 8.65 -3.77
C LYS A 51 -9.41 9.00 -2.72
N ARG A 52 -10.05 7.99 -2.12
CA ARG A 52 -11.08 8.16 -1.07
C ARG A 52 -10.51 8.19 0.35
N ASN A 53 -9.20 8.02 0.55
CA ASN A 53 -8.57 7.83 1.86
C ASN A 53 -9.09 6.60 2.64
N HIS A 54 -9.55 5.56 1.94
CA HIS A 54 -10.13 4.34 2.50
C HIS A 54 -9.14 3.15 2.53
N LEU A 55 -7.84 3.39 2.28
CA LEU A 55 -6.81 2.34 2.30
C LEU A 55 -6.72 1.57 3.61
N LYS A 56 -7.15 2.18 4.73
CA LYS A 56 -7.21 1.52 6.04
C LYS A 56 -8.05 0.24 6.00
N HIS A 57 -9.12 0.19 5.20
CA HIS A 57 -9.94 -1.02 5.07
C HIS A 57 -9.17 -2.18 4.44
N LEU A 58 -8.40 -1.89 3.38
CA LEU A 58 -7.53 -2.88 2.73
C LEU A 58 -6.43 -3.36 3.68
N PHE A 59 -5.75 -2.44 4.35
CA PHE A 59 -4.67 -2.77 5.27
C PHE A 59 -5.17 -3.58 6.47
N ASN A 60 -6.30 -3.20 7.06
CA ASN A 60 -6.92 -3.96 8.14
C ASN A 60 -7.32 -5.36 7.70
N TYR A 61 -7.88 -5.50 6.49
CA TYR A 61 -8.25 -6.79 5.92
C TYR A 61 -7.04 -7.72 5.74
N ILE A 62 -5.92 -7.19 5.21
CA ILE A 62 -4.68 -7.95 5.02
C ILE A 62 -4.12 -8.42 6.36
N LEU A 63 -4.12 -7.54 7.37
CA LEU A 63 -3.63 -7.85 8.72
C LEU A 63 -4.52 -8.86 9.44
N SER A 64 -5.85 -8.71 9.38
CA SER A 64 -6.78 -9.57 10.13
C SER A 64 -6.80 -11.01 9.62
N HIS A 65 -6.57 -11.22 8.32
CA HIS A 65 -6.61 -12.55 7.70
C HIS A 65 -5.22 -13.16 7.51
N ASN A 66 -4.15 -12.52 7.99
CA ASN A 66 -2.76 -12.93 7.74
C ASN A 66 -2.45 -13.14 6.25
N ASN A 67 -3.13 -12.39 5.37
CA ASN A 67 -3.07 -12.56 3.92
C ASN A 67 -1.89 -11.82 3.28
N MET A 68 -0.91 -11.37 4.06
CA MET A 68 0.21 -10.55 3.55
C MET A 68 0.87 -11.22 2.34
N ASN A 69 1.16 -12.53 2.41
CA ASN A 69 1.77 -13.28 1.33
C ASN A 69 0.96 -13.25 0.01
N THR A 70 -0.37 -13.31 0.10
CA THR A 70 -1.28 -13.27 -1.04
C THR A 70 -1.25 -11.90 -1.73
N PHE A 71 -1.17 -10.83 -0.94
CA PHE A 71 -1.15 -9.47 -1.46
C PHE A 71 0.26 -8.96 -1.82
N THR A 72 1.34 -9.61 -1.36
CA THR A 72 2.72 -9.16 -1.59
C THR A 72 3.01 -8.84 -3.06
N HIS A 73 2.56 -9.70 -3.99
CA HIS A 73 2.80 -9.46 -5.42
C HIS A 73 2.03 -8.23 -5.94
N HIS A 74 0.78 -8.07 -5.52
CA HIS A 74 -0.03 -6.89 -5.83
C HIS A 74 0.58 -5.62 -5.22
N LEU A 75 0.93 -5.62 -3.93
CA LEU A 75 1.49 -4.44 -3.26
C LEU A 75 2.85 -4.02 -3.84
N LYS A 76 3.70 -4.98 -4.23
CA LYS A 76 4.96 -4.68 -4.94
C LYS A 76 4.72 -4.02 -6.29
N PHE A 77 3.75 -4.53 -7.07
CA PHE A 77 3.34 -3.92 -8.33
C PHE A 77 2.79 -2.49 -8.14
N ILE A 78 2.04 -2.26 -7.05
CA ILE A 78 1.60 -0.92 -6.69
C ILE A 78 2.80 -0.03 -6.33
N CYS A 79 3.78 -0.53 -5.58
CA CYS A 79 4.98 0.25 -5.25
C CYS A 79 5.74 0.68 -6.51
N THR A 80 5.92 -0.21 -7.49
CA THR A 80 6.58 0.16 -8.76
C THR A 80 5.78 1.22 -9.50
N TYR A 81 4.45 1.07 -9.56
CA TYR A 81 3.58 2.06 -10.18
C TYR A 81 3.64 3.43 -9.47
N LEU A 82 3.56 3.47 -8.14
CA LEU A 82 3.64 4.72 -7.37
C LEU A 82 5.00 5.41 -7.52
N TYR A 83 6.08 4.63 -7.66
CA TYR A 83 7.40 5.17 -7.94
C TYR A 83 7.46 5.82 -9.33
N GLU A 84 6.92 5.16 -10.36
CA GLU A 84 6.85 5.68 -11.73
C GLU A 84 5.98 6.94 -11.86
N GLN A 85 4.90 7.03 -11.08
CA GLN A 85 4.01 8.20 -11.03
C GLN A 85 4.49 9.30 -10.08
N GLU A 86 5.68 9.17 -9.49
CA GLU A 86 6.27 10.12 -8.53
C GLU A 86 5.40 10.38 -7.29
N MET A 87 4.54 9.43 -6.92
CA MET A 87 3.64 9.50 -5.76
C MET A 87 4.36 9.07 -4.47
N TYR A 88 5.46 9.75 -4.14
CA TYR A 88 6.40 9.30 -3.10
C TYR A 88 5.81 9.24 -1.69
N ASN A 89 4.85 10.12 -1.35
CA ASN A 89 4.17 10.07 -0.05
C ASN A 89 3.34 8.78 0.11
N SER A 90 2.53 8.43 -0.89
CA SER A 90 1.74 7.20 -0.89
C SER A 90 2.63 5.96 -0.96
N LEU A 91 3.73 6.04 -1.72
CA LEU A 91 4.72 4.97 -1.81
C LEU A 91 5.36 4.68 -0.45
N GLN A 92 5.81 5.73 0.26
CA GLN A 92 6.42 5.59 1.58
C GLN A 92 5.43 4.98 2.60
N GLN A 93 4.18 5.45 2.61
CA GLN A 93 3.14 4.88 3.48
C GLN A 93 2.92 3.40 3.21
N LEU A 94 2.89 2.99 1.94
CA LEU A 94 2.74 1.59 1.56
C LEU A 94 3.98 0.75 1.94
N GLN A 95 5.19 1.28 1.75
CA GLN A 95 6.43 0.60 2.13
C GLN A 95 6.52 0.37 3.64
N LEU A 96 6.13 1.36 4.45
CA LEU A 96 6.04 1.22 5.90
C LEU A 96 5.03 0.15 6.31
N PHE A 97 3.86 0.10 5.64
CA PHE A 97 2.86 -0.95 5.89
C PHE A 97 3.40 -2.36 5.58
N MET A 98 4.22 -2.50 4.53
CA MET A 98 4.85 -3.78 4.17
C MET A 98 6.07 -4.14 5.04
N ASN A 99 6.44 -3.29 6.02
CA ASN A 99 7.69 -3.40 6.77
C ASN A 99 8.95 -3.37 5.87
N ASP A 100 8.86 -2.71 4.71
CA ASP A 100 10.00 -2.50 3.81
C ASP A 100 10.76 -1.22 4.21
N PHE A 101 11.39 -1.27 5.37
CA PHE A 101 12.02 -0.11 6.00
C PHE A 101 13.18 0.46 5.18
N ILE A 102 13.93 -0.38 4.46
CA ILE A 102 15.05 0.07 3.63
C ILE A 102 14.52 0.92 2.49
N ASN A 103 13.52 0.43 1.75
CA ASN A 103 12.96 1.18 0.63
C ASN A 103 12.15 2.39 1.13
N ALA A 104 11.47 2.29 2.27
CA ALA A 104 10.83 3.44 2.93
C ALA A 104 11.84 4.55 3.24
N ALA A 105 12.99 4.22 3.82
CA ALA A 105 14.06 5.19 4.12
C ALA A 105 14.61 5.85 2.86
N VAL A 106 14.83 5.09 1.78
CA VAL A 106 15.26 5.64 0.48
C VAL A 106 14.20 6.60 -0.07
N THR A 107 12.92 6.24 0.01
CA THR A 107 11.82 7.12 -0.40
C THR A 107 11.77 8.40 0.46
N SER A 108 11.99 8.29 1.78
CA SER A 108 12.11 9.46 2.69
C SER A 108 13.23 10.41 2.26
N ILE A 109 14.40 9.86 1.93
CA ILE A 109 15.55 10.65 1.44
C ILE A 109 15.20 11.30 0.10
N LYS A 110 14.48 10.60 -0.77
CA LYS A 110 14.05 11.15 -2.06
C LYS A 110 13.01 12.27 -1.90
N LEU A 111 12.05 12.13 -0.99
CA LEU A 111 11.13 13.20 -0.60
C LEU A 111 11.89 14.43 -0.07
N PHE A 112 12.89 14.21 0.78
CA PHE A 112 13.77 15.25 1.31
C PHE A 112 14.55 16.00 0.22
N THR A 113 14.98 15.34 -0.86
CA THR A 113 15.75 15.98 -1.95
C THR A 113 14.87 16.64 -3.02
N LEU A 114 13.66 16.12 -3.25
CA LEU A 114 12.73 16.63 -4.27
C LEU A 114 12.02 17.92 -3.86
N HIS A 115 11.76 18.13 -2.57
CA HIS A 115 11.12 19.35 -2.10
C HIS A 115 12.05 20.56 -2.24
N ARG A 116 11.91 21.32 -3.33
CA ARG A 116 12.38 22.70 -3.43
C ARG A 116 11.23 23.62 -3.05
N THR A 117 11.25 24.23 -1.86
CA THR A 117 10.68 25.56 -1.54
C THR A 117 10.71 25.87 -0.03
N THR A 118 10.79 27.18 0.27
CA THR A 118 10.64 27.93 1.55
C THR A 118 11.22 27.38 2.87
N TYR A 119 11.93 28.26 3.60
CA TYR A 119 12.63 27.97 4.87
C TYR A 119 11.73 27.35 5.97
N ILE A 120 10.41 27.58 5.91
CA ILE A 120 9.42 27.07 6.85
C ILE A 120 9.10 25.58 6.56
N ASP A 121 8.98 25.19 5.29
CA ASP A 121 8.83 23.78 4.89
C ASP A 121 10.11 22.97 5.19
N LEU A 122 11.26 23.65 5.24
CA LEU A 122 12.56 23.05 5.55
C LEU A 122 12.66 22.54 7.00
N PHE A 123 12.05 23.22 7.99
CA PHE A 123 12.29 22.87 9.39
C PHE A 123 11.35 21.76 9.89
N GLU A 124 10.06 21.82 9.54
CA GLU A 124 9.09 20.85 10.06
C GLU A 124 9.05 19.56 9.22
N LYS A 125 8.90 19.65 7.90
CA LYS A 125 8.68 18.45 7.06
C LYS A 125 9.98 17.69 6.77
N ARG A 126 11.07 18.41 6.53
CA ARG A 126 12.35 17.82 6.11
C ARG A 126 13.05 17.08 7.24
N LEU A 127 12.94 17.60 8.47
CA LEU A 127 13.48 16.98 9.67
C LEU A 127 12.71 15.69 10.01
N ASN A 128 11.38 15.71 9.86
CA ASN A 128 10.54 14.51 9.99
C ASN A 128 10.92 13.42 8.98
N TYR A 129 11.21 13.76 7.71
CA TYR A 129 11.66 12.74 6.74
C TYR A 129 13.01 12.11 7.12
N LEU A 130 13.95 12.89 7.66
CA LEU A 130 15.23 12.35 8.16
C LEU A 130 15.05 11.49 9.41
N GLN A 131 14.19 11.91 10.34
CA GLN A 131 13.84 11.12 11.53
C GLN A 131 13.20 9.80 11.13
N ASN A 132 12.19 9.83 10.24
CA ASN A 132 11.55 8.62 9.74
C ASN A 132 12.54 7.69 9.03
N ALA A 133 13.48 8.23 8.25
CA ALA A 133 14.54 7.43 7.63
C ALA A 133 15.42 6.75 8.67
N LEU A 134 15.84 7.50 9.71
CA LEU A 134 16.66 6.99 10.80
C LEU A 134 15.93 5.89 11.58
N GLU A 135 14.66 6.09 11.92
CA GLU A 135 13.82 5.09 12.57
C GLU A 135 13.70 3.81 11.73
N CYS A 136 13.47 3.95 10.43
CA CYS A 136 13.44 2.81 9.51
C CYS A 136 14.77 2.04 9.50
N PHE A 137 15.92 2.73 9.48
CA PHE A 137 17.22 2.07 9.55
C PHE A 137 17.45 1.34 10.88
N GLN A 138 17.03 1.93 12.00
CA GLN A 138 17.12 1.28 13.31
C GLN A 138 16.24 0.03 13.37
N GLN A 139 15.02 0.11 12.87
CA GLN A 139 14.09 -1.03 12.84
C GLN A 139 14.61 -2.16 11.95
N GLY A 140 15.12 -1.82 10.75
CA GLY A 140 15.74 -2.80 9.87
C GLY A 140 16.94 -3.50 10.52
N LYS A 141 17.75 -2.78 11.31
CA LYS A 141 18.86 -3.39 12.07
C LYS A 141 18.34 -4.39 13.11
N ILE A 142 17.32 -4.02 13.88
CA ILE A 142 16.69 -4.90 14.88
C ILE A 142 16.14 -6.18 14.22
N ASP A 143 15.47 -6.05 13.09
CA ASP A 143 14.90 -7.19 12.36
C ASP A 143 16.00 -8.14 11.84
N THR A 144 17.14 -7.60 11.37
CA THR A 144 18.30 -8.43 10.98
C THR A 144 18.96 -9.14 12.18
N GLU A 145 19.04 -8.48 13.33
CA GLU A 145 19.60 -9.09 14.55
C GLU A 145 18.67 -10.21 15.08
N GLN A 146 17.35 -9.99 15.07
CA GLN A 146 16.37 -11.01 15.50
C GLN A 146 16.35 -12.23 14.58
N THR A 147 16.50 -12.04 13.26
CA THR A 147 16.59 -13.15 12.31
C THR A 147 17.88 -13.95 12.50
N MET A 148 19.02 -13.30 12.76
CA MET A 148 20.27 -14.00 13.07
C MET A 148 20.21 -14.80 14.38
N ILE A 149 19.57 -14.27 15.44
CA ILE A 149 19.38 -15.00 16.70
C ILE A 149 18.48 -16.23 16.52
N LYS A 150 17.45 -16.16 15.67
CA LYS A 150 16.59 -17.31 15.37
C LYS A 150 17.35 -18.40 14.62
N ILE A 151 18.24 -18.03 13.69
CA ILE A 151 19.05 -18.98 12.93
C ILE A 151 20.08 -19.69 13.81
N GLN A 152 20.63 -19.03 14.83
CA GLN A 152 21.61 -19.62 15.77
C GLN A 152 21.00 -20.57 16.82
N ARG A 153 19.67 -20.63 16.93
CA ARG A 153 18.95 -21.50 17.88
C ARG A 153 18.46 -22.82 17.27
N TYR A 154 18.72 -23.05 15.99
CA TYR A 154 18.53 -24.32 15.28
C TYR A 154 19.89 -24.94 14.96
#